data_AF-A0A842I2Q7-F1
#
_entry.id   AF-A0A842I2Q7-F1
#
_cell.length_a   1.000
_cell.length_b   1.000
_cell.length_c   1.000
_cell.angle_alpha   90.00
_cell.angle_beta   90.00
_cell.angle_gamma   90.00
#
_symmetry.space_group_name_H-M   'P 1'
#
loop_
_entity.id
_entity.type
_entity.pdbx_description
1 polymer ?
#
loop_
_entity_poly.entity_id
_entity_poly.type
_entity_poly.pdbx_seq_one_letter_code
_entity_poly.pdbx_strand_id
1 'polypeptide(L)'
;MQIQHNDFATAASIRASLKRGLARQAMADAQRDEAALCTLFAAAAGMRPNAKAMQRMAARSAAARGVVRAERAPDGSRITLYTRNHREVRTRKEAEEVFAEEALVYSRIGLRCDRGQVLVTITRASFCRHAIERLVERSAVTLGRGLLADLDAEAVALLRAMARQRGFDDAGDRYLPALQAGVWAGSLDATSLEPDWGLSPVQGGTVPVFSARTFLAADQMRPTVWLKWSRG
;
A
#
# COMPACT_ATOMS: atom_id res chain seq x y z
N MET A 1 21.75 -35.68 -10.34
CA MET A 1 20.99 -34.49 -10.82
C MET A 1 21.20 -33.38 -9.80
N GLN A 2 22.14 -32.46 -10.05
CA GLN A 2 22.39 -31.32 -9.16
C GLN A 2 21.32 -30.26 -9.45
N ILE A 3 20.37 -30.09 -8.53
CA ILE A 3 19.42 -28.97 -8.58
C ILE A 3 20.24 -27.70 -8.28
N GLN A 4 20.28 -26.76 -9.23
CA GLN A 4 20.95 -25.49 -9.00
C GLN A 4 20.15 -24.68 -7.96
N HIS A 5 20.84 -23.95 -7.09
CA HIS A 5 20.22 -23.16 -6.02
C HIS A 5 19.17 -22.14 -6.53
N ASN A 6 19.31 -21.71 -7.81
CA ASN A 6 18.33 -20.84 -8.49
C ASN A 6 17.02 -21.56 -8.86
N ASP A 7 17.04 -22.86 -9.18
CA ASP A 7 15.83 -23.65 -9.46
C ASP A 7 15.01 -23.89 -8.18
N PHE A 8 15.69 -23.89 -7.03
CA PHE A 8 15.07 -24.03 -5.71
C PHE A 8 14.23 -22.79 -5.33
N ALA A 9 14.68 -21.60 -5.73
CA ALA A 9 13.99 -20.34 -5.41
C ALA A 9 12.73 -20.08 -6.26
N THR A 10 12.59 -20.77 -7.41
CA THR A 10 11.47 -20.60 -8.34
C THR A 10 10.48 -21.77 -8.32
N ALA A 11 10.82 -22.89 -7.69
CA ALA A 11 9.95 -24.06 -7.60
C ALA A 11 8.61 -23.76 -6.89
N ALA A 12 7.51 -24.02 -7.58
CA ALA A 12 6.15 -23.76 -7.10
C ALA A 12 5.82 -24.50 -5.78
N SER A 13 6.33 -25.71 -5.61
CA SER A 13 6.13 -26.52 -4.39
C SER A 13 6.74 -25.84 -3.15
N ILE A 14 7.96 -25.32 -3.27
CA ILE A 14 8.67 -24.64 -2.18
C ILE A 14 7.95 -23.35 -1.80
N ARG A 15 7.53 -22.56 -2.80
CA ARG A 15 6.74 -21.34 -2.57
C ARG A 15 5.42 -21.64 -1.86
N ALA A 16 4.71 -22.68 -2.28
CA ALA A 16 3.46 -23.11 -1.64
C ALA A 16 3.64 -23.48 -0.16
N SER A 17 4.76 -24.13 0.19
CA SER A 17 5.10 -24.48 1.56
C SER A 17 5.51 -23.27 2.41
N LEU A 18 6.26 -22.32 1.84
CA LEU A 18 6.83 -21.20 2.59
C LEU A 18 5.92 -19.96 2.70
N LYS A 19 4.94 -19.79 1.80
CA LYS A 19 4.09 -18.60 1.73
C LYS A 19 3.50 -18.16 3.07
N ARG A 20 3.00 -19.11 3.87
CA ARG A 20 2.33 -18.84 5.16
C ARG A 20 3.32 -18.39 6.22
N GLY A 21 4.55 -18.92 6.18
CA GLY A 21 5.63 -18.51 7.08
C GLY A 21 6.11 -17.11 6.72
N LEU A 22 6.42 -16.89 5.44
CA LEU A 22 6.90 -15.61 4.93
C LEU A 22 5.87 -14.48 5.09
N ALA A 23 4.58 -14.75 4.84
CA ALA A 23 3.53 -13.76 5.06
C ALA A 23 3.38 -13.38 6.54
N ARG A 24 3.38 -14.37 7.45
CA ARG A 24 3.34 -14.08 8.89
C ARG A 24 4.57 -13.30 9.37
N GLN A 25 5.75 -13.66 8.87
CA GLN A 25 6.98 -12.94 9.19
C GLN A 25 6.89 -11.48 8.73
N ALA A 26 6.42 -11.22 7.50
CA ALA A 26 6.25 -9.87 6.98
C ALA A 26 5.27 -9.03 7.83
N MET A 27 4.16 -9.62 8.25
CA MET A 27 3.19 -8.96 9.14
C MET A 27 3.80 -8.60 10.49
N ALA A 28 4.51 -9.55 11.12
CA ALA A 28 5.17 -9.34 12.41
C ALA A 28 6.31 -8.31 12.33
N ASP A 29 7.09 -8.33 11.24
CA ASP A 29 8.13 -7.32 10.99
C ASP A 29 7.53 -5.93 10.82
N ALA A 30 6.45 -5.82 10.03
CA ALA A 30 5.75 -4.56 9.83
C ALA A 30 5.15 -4.01 11.13
N GLN A 31 4.59 -4.87 11.99
CA GLN A 31 4.06 -4.47 13.29
C GLN A 31 5.15 -3.90 14.23
N ARG A 32 6.38 -4.40 14.14
CA ARG A 32 7.52 -3.87 14.91
C ARG A 32 8.06 -2.56 14.33
N ASP A 33 7.85 -2.32 13.04
CA ASP A 33 8.38 -1.19 12.27
C ASP A 33 7.26 -0.30 11.69
N GLU A 34 6.23 -0.01 12.48
CA GLU A 34 5.12 0.84 12.05
C GLU A 34 5.48 2.32 11.99
N ALA A 35 4.84 3.03 11.06
CA ALA A 35 4.90 4.49 10.99
C ALA A 35 4.05 5.17 12.07
N ALA A 36 4.65 6.16 12.74
CA ALA A 36 3.95 7.04 13.68
C ALA A 36 3.24 8.17 12.93
N LEU A 37 2.12 7.86 12.28
CA LEU A 37 1.39 8.79 11.41
C LEU A 37 0.97 10.08 12.13
N CYS A 38 0.49 10.01 13.37
CA CYS A 38 0.10 11.19 14.14
C CYS A 38 1.29 12.14 14.35
N THR A 39 2.48 11.61 14.62
CA THR A 39 3.72 12.41 14.73
C THR A 39 4.10 13.04 13.39
N LEU A 40 3.95 12.32 12.28
CA LEU A 40 4.23 12.84 10.94
C LEU A 40 3.26 13.97 10.56
N PHE A 41 1.96 13.82 10.84
CA PHE A 41 0.97 14.85 10.57
C PHE A 41 1.13 16.07 11.49
N ALA A 42 1.40 15.86 12.79
CA ALA A 42 1.71 16.96 13.70
C ALA A 42 2.96 17.75 13.25
N ALA A 43 4.00 17.05 12.80
CA ALA A 43 5.20 17.69 12.25
C ALA A 43 4.92 18.45 10.94
N ALA A 44 4.01 17.96 10.10
CA ALA A 44 3.58 18.66 8.89
C ALA A 44 2.74 19.90 9.20
N ALA A 45 1.83 19.82 10.18
CA ALA A 45 0.98 20.93 10.61
C ALA A 45 1.79 22.08 11.26
N GLY A 46 2.81 21.75 12.05
CA GLY A 46 3.69 22.75 12.70
C GLY A 46 4.77 23.34 11.79
N MET A 47 4.82 22.94 10.52
CA MET A 47 5.87 23.34 9.60
C MET A 47 5.59 24.70 8.95
N ARG A 48 6.61 25.55 8.83
CA ARG A 48 6.53 26.76 7.98
C ARG A 48 6.41 26.36 6.51
N PRO A 49 5.51 26.97 5.71
CA PRO A 49 5.24 26.59 4.33
C PRO A 49 6.33 27.12 3.36
N ASN A 50 7.57 26.64 3.50
CA ASN A 50 8.69 27.02 2.63
C ASN A 50 9.59 25.84 2.27
N ALA A 51 10.35 25.97 1.17
CA ALA A 51 11.17 24.90 0.62
C ALA A 51 12.21 24.33 1.61
N LYS A 52 12.81 25.16 2.48
CA LYS A 52 13.79 24.71 3.47
C LYS A 52 13.15 23.86 4.57
N ALA A 53 11.97 24.27 5.04
CA ALA A 53 11.20 23.50 6.01
C ALA A 53 10.73 22.17 5.41
N MET A 54 10.26 22.20 4.16
CA MET A 54 9.91 21.00 3.39
C MET A 54 11.11 20.04 3.27
N GLN A 55 12.29 20.54 2.92
CA GLN A 55 13.50 19.71 2.83
C GLN A 55 13.84 19.03 4.16
N ARG A 56 13.78 19.77 5.29
CA ARG A 56 14.04 19.20 6.61
C ARG A 56 12.99 18.16 7.00
N MET A 57 11.72 18.38 6.65
CA MET A 57 10.67 17.40 6.87
C MET A 57 10.95 16.12 6.10
N ALA A 58 11.23 16.21 4.79
CA ALA A 58 11.56 15.05 3.96
C ALA A 58 12.76 14.25 4.51
N ALA A 59 13.84 14.93 4.87
CA ALA A 59 15.04 14.28 5.40
C ALA A 59 14.78 13.56 6.74
N ARG A 60 14.05 14.20 7.66
CA ARG A 60 13.68 13.58 8.95
C ARG A 60 12.72 12.41 8.76
N SER A 61 11.72 12.55 7.91
CA SER A 61 10.75 11.49 7.64
C SER A 61 11.37 10.30 6.93
N ALA A 62 12.37 10.50 6.06
CA ALA A 62 13.05 9.39 5.38
C ALA A 62 13.75 8.42 6.34
N ALA A 63 14.17 8.89 7.51
CA ALA A 63 14.77 8.06 8.56
C ALA A 63 13.76 7.61 9.63
N ALA A 64 12.49 8.00 9.50
CA ALA A 64 11.47 7.64 10.47
C ALA A 64 11.01 6.19 10.27
N ARG A 65 10.71 5.54 11.40
CA ARG A 65 10.23 4.16 11.44
C ARG A 65 8.99 4.00 10.56
N GLY A 66 8.91 2.89 9.82
CA GLY A 66 7.79 2.59 8.90
C GLY A 66 7.61 3.55 7.73
N VAL A 67 8.50 4.52 7.51
CA VAL A 67 8.55 5.30 6.27
C VAL A 67 9.37 4.51 5.25
N VAL A 68 8.69 3.95 4.27
CA VAL A 68 9.32 3.08 3.26
C VAL A 68 9.99 3.89 2.15
N ARG A 69 9.52 5.13 1.91
CA ARG A 69 10.10 6.03 0.92
C ARG A 69 9.70 7.48 1.19
N ALA A 70 10.63 8.39 0.94
CA ALA A 70 10.35 9.83 0.90
C ALA A 70 10.85 10.42 -0.42
N GLU A 71 10.02 11.23 -1.07
CA GLU A 71 10.32 11.85 -2.35
C GLU A 71 10.09 13.36 -2.28
N ARG A 72 10.95 14.11 -2.95
CA ARG A 72 10.79 15.55 -3.14
C ARG A 72 10.54 15.84 -4.60
N ALA A 73 9.61 16.75 -4.88
CA ALA A 73 9.50 17.31 -6.22
C ALA A 73 10.77 18.13 -6.55
N PRO A 74 11.21 18.16 -7.82
CA PRO A 74 12.42 18.90 -8.23
C PRO A 74 12.37 20.40 -7.86
N ASP A 75 11.18 21.00 -7.95
CA ASP A 75 10.89 22.39 -7.59
C ASP A 75 10.85 22.66 -6.07
N GLY A 76 10.95 21.61 -5.24
CA GLY A 76 10.87 21.72 -3.78
C GLY A 76 9.48 22.07 -3.23
N SER A 77 8.44 22.17 -4.08
CA SER A 77 7.10 22.60 -3.69
C SER A 77 6.30 21.51 -2.96
N ARG A 78 6.71 20.25 -3.15
CA ARG A 78 6.00 19.06 -2.67
C ARG A 78 6.95 18.00 -2.12
N ILE A 79 6.49 17.33 -1.07
CA ILE A 79 7.06 16.08 -0.56
C ILE A 79 6.00 15.00 -0.72
N THR A 80 6.42 13.78 -1.02
CA THR A 80 5.57 12.58 -0.92
C THR A 80 6.23 11.60 0.02
N LEU A 81 5.52 11.21 1.08
CA LEU A 81 5.92 10.16 1.99
C LEU A 81 5.13 8.89 1.68
N TYR A 82 5.79 7.76 1.74
CA TYR A 82 5.18 6.45 1.66
C TYR A 82 5.43 5.77 3.01
N THR A 83 4.35 5.36 3.67
CA THR A 83 4.41 4.79 5.01
C THR A 83 3.75 3.42 5.02
N ARG A 84 4.10 2.60 6.02
CA ARG A 84 3.53 1.28 6.25
C ARG A 84 3.03 1.15 7.69
N ASN A 85 1.86 0.57 7.84
CA ASN A 85 1.25 0.24 9.12
C ASN A 85 0.60 -1.14 9.06
N HIS A 86 0.66 -1.87 10.18
CA HIS A 86 -0.10 -3.08 10.43
C HIS A 86 -1.42 -2.68 11.10
N ARG A 87 -2.55 -2.98 10.45
CA ARG A 87 -3.87 -2.58 10.94
C ARG A 87 -4.88 -3.68 10.73
N GLU A 88 -5.86 -3.72 11.63
CA GLU A 88 -7.13 -4.40 11.35
C GLU A 88 -7.96 -3.49 10.42
N VAL A 89 -8.36 -4.03 9.27
CA VAL A 89 -9.21 -3.35 8.29
C VAL A 89 -10.60 -3.95 8.41
N ARG A 90 -11.58 -3.09 8.73
CA ARG A 90 -12.99 -3.46 8.87
C ARG A 90 -13.76 -2.99 7.65
N THR A 91 -14.36 -3.94 6.94
CA THR A 91 -15.25 -3.66 5.81
C THR A 91 -16.67 -3.49 6.33
N ARG A 92 -17.31 -2.38 5.94
CA ARG A 92 -18.70 -2.11 6.27
C ARG A 92 -19.55 -1.97 5.02
N LYS A 93 -20.79 -2.47 5.07
CA LYS A 93 -21.84 -2.22 4.08
C LYS A 93 -23.05 -1.67 4.80
N GLU A 94 -23.58 -0.53 4.37
CA GLU A 94 -24.78 0.08 4.99
C GLU A 94 -24.65 0.26 6.51
N ALA A 95 -23.46 0.66 6.97
CA ALA A 95 -23.07 0.82 8.37
C ALA A 95 -22.90 -0.47 9.20
N GLU A 96 -23.20 -1.64 8.65
CA GLU A 96 -22.95 -2.93 9.30
C GLU A 96 -21.53 -3.43 9.00
N GLU A 97 -20.85 -3.97 10.02
CA GLU A 97 -19.55 -4.63 9.86
C GLU A 97 -19.75 -6.00 9.23
N VAL A 98 -19.22 -6.18 8.03
CA VAL A 98 -19.38 -7.42 7.25
C VAL A 98 -18.19 -8.36 7.46
N PHE A 99 -16.99 -7.79 7.63
CA PHE A 99 -15.75 -8.54 7.71
C PHE A 99 -14.63 -7.70 8.31
N ALA A 100 -13.71 -8.32 9.05
CA ALA A 100 -12.50 -7.71 9.57
C ALA A 100 -11.29 -8.61 9.28
N GLU A 101 -10.17 -8.02 8.88
CA GLU A 101 -8.92 -8.74 8.66
C GLU A 101 -7.69 -7.91 9.00
N GLU A 102 -6.61 -8.58 9.40
CA GLU A 102 -5.30 -7.94 9.52
C GLU A 102 -4.68 -7.71 8.13
N ALA A 103 -4.18 -6.50 7.92
CA ALA A 103 -3.55 -6.09 6.68
C ALA A 103 -2.37 -5.14 6.91
N LEU A 104 -1.47 -5.13 5.93
CA LEU A 104 -0.50 -4.06 5.76
C LEU A 104 -1.15 -2.93 4.98
N VAL A 105 -1.32 -1.79 5.64
CA VAL A 105 -1.83 -0.56 5.05
C VAL A 105 -0.66 0.35 4.73
N TYR A 106 -0.50 0.63 3.44
CA TYR A 106 0.45 1.60 2.94
C TYR A 106 -0.26 2.91 2.63
N SER A 107 0.32 4.03 3.06
CA SER A 107 -0.22 5.36 2.76
C SER A 107 0.78 6.17 1.95
N ARG A 108 0.30 6.78 0.87
CA ARG A 108 1.00 7.85 0.17
C ARG A 108 0.48 9.19 0.67
N ILE A 109 1.33 9.94 1.34
CA ILE A 109 1.02 11.25 1.92
C ILE A 109 1.75 12.32 1.12
N GLY A 110 1.00 13.08 0.32
CA GLY A 110 1.52 14.23 -0.42
C GLY A 110 1.35 15.51 0.40
N LEU A 111 2.45 16.19 0.70
CA LEU A 111 2.49 17.50 1.36
C LEU A 111 2.85 18.56 0.33
N ARG A 112 2.03 19.61 0.20
CA ARG A 112 2.30 20.76 -0.69
C ARG A 112 2.09 22.07 0.06
N CYS A 113 2.96 23.04 -0.16
CA CYS A 113 2.72 24.40 0.32
C CYS A 113 1.83 25.14 -0.70
N ASP A 114 0.73 25.72 -0.23
CA ASP A 114 -0.18 26.53 -1.05
C ASP A 114 -0.70 27.71 -0.25
N ARG A 115 -0.56 28.94 -0.77
CA ARG A 115 -1.03 30.18 -0.13
C ARG A 115 -0.73 30.29 1.37
N GLY A 116 0.46 29.85 1.80
CA GLY A 116 0.87 29.92 3.21
C GLY A 116 0.31 28.80 4.11
N GLN A 117 -0.29 27.76 3.53
CA GLN A 117 -0.78 26.59 4.24
C GLN A 117 -0.13 25.30 3.70
N VAL A 118 -0.12 24.26 4.51
CA VAL A 118 0.30 22.91 4.09
C VAL A 118 -0.94 22.12 3.74
N LEU A 119 -1.06 21.77 2.46
CA LEU A 119 -2.10 20.87 1.96
C LEU A 119 -1.62 19.43 2.03
N VAL A 120 -2.48 18.55 2.52
CA VAL A 120 -2.24 17.13 2.67
C VAL A 120 -3.15 16.35 1.72
N THR A 121 -2.56 15.44 0.96
CA THR A 121 -3.28 14.48 0.12
C THR A 121 -2.90 13.07 0.54
N ILE A 122 -3.88 12.17 0.64
CA ILE A 122 -3.66 10.81 1.13
C ILE A 122 -4.33 9.83 0.17
N THR A 123 -3.60 8.79 -0.20
CA THR A 123 -4.13 7.63 -0.93
C THR A 123 -3.52 6.37 -0.31
N ARG A 124 -4.27 5.26 -0.27
CA ARG A 124 -3.86 4.05 0.43
C ARG A 124 -3.84 2.81 -0.44
N ALA A 125 -3.09 1.81 0.00
CA ALA A 125 -3.13 0.45 -0.50
C ALA A 125 -3.15 -0.50 0.70
N SER A 126 -3.97 -1.54 0.65
CA SER A 126 -4.08 -2.55 1.70
C SER A 126 -3.74 -3.93 1.14
N PHE A 127 -2.87 -4.66 1.84
CA PHE A 127 -2.52 -6.04 1.53
C PHE A 127 -2.84 -6.91 2.74
N CYS A 128 -3.92 -7.68 2.65
CA CYS A 128 -4.22 -8.67 3.68
C CYS A 128 -3.22 -9.82 3.65
N ARG A 129 -3.18 -10.60 4.73
CA ARG A 129 -2.29 -11.77 4.81
C ARG A 129 -2.45 -12.70 3.59
N HIS A 130 -3.68 -12.91 3.11
CA HIS A 130 -3.89 -13.78 1.96
C HIS A 130 -3.26 -13.22 0.68
N ALA A 131 -3.38 -11.91 0.43
CA ALA A 131 -2.74 -11.25 -0.71
C ALA A 131 -1.20 -11.39 -0.64
N ILE A 132 -0.63 -11.29 0.56
CA ILE A 132 0.81 -11.49 0.78
C ILE A 132 1.23 -12.94 0.51
N GLU A 133 0.42 -13.92 0.93
CA GLU A 133 0.67 -15.33 0.60
C GLU A 133 0.69 -15.55 -0.93
N ARG A 134 -0.22 -14.89 -1.67
CA ARG A 134 -0.24 -14.95 -3.15
C ARG A 134 0.96 -14.28 -3.80
N LEU A 135 1.47 -13.18 -3.22
CA LEU A 135 2.73 -12.60 -3.67
C LEU A 135 3.84 -13.65 -3.63
N VAL A 136 4.00 -14.38 -2.53
CA VAL A 136 5.03 -15.41 -2.42
C VAL A 136 4.83 -16.55 -3.43
N GLU A 137 3.60 -17.00 -3.61
CA GLU A 137 3.28 -18.09 -4.53
C GLU A 137 3.56 -17.75 -6.00
N ARG A 138 3.27 -16.51 -6.42
CA ARG A 138 3.07 -16.17 -7.85
C ARG A 138 4.12 -15.24 -8.42
N SER A 139 5.02 -14.72 -7.59
CA SER A 139 6.04 -13.76 -8.01
C SER A 139 7.44 -14.33 -7.90
N ALA A 140 8.42 -13.63 -8.46
CA ALA A 140 9.83 -13.95 -8.35
C ALA A 140 10.48 -13.43 -7.04
N VAL A 141 9.71 -13.15 -5.98
CA VAL A 141 10.28 -12.70 -4.69
C VAL A 141 11.33 -13.70 -4.19
N THR A 142 12.43 -13.17 -3.66
CA THR A 142 13.55 -13.98 -3.19
C THR A 142 13.20 -14.62 -1.85
N LEU A 143 13.12 -15.94 -1.80
CA LEU A 143 12.68 -16.68 -0.59
C LEU A 143 13.68 -16.63 0.57
N GLY A 144 14.94 -16.27 0.31
CA GLY A 144 16.01 -16.14 1.31
C GLY A 144 16.15 -14.76 1.95
N ARG A 145 15.37 -13.75 1.52
CA ARG A 145 15.35 -12.41 2.13
C ARG A 145 13.96 -12.14 2.72
N GLY A 146 13.88 -11.27 3.72
CA GLY A 146 12.60 -10.83 4.27
C GLY A 146 11.71 -10.22 3.18
N LEU A 147 10.43 -10.64 3.15
CA LEU A 147 9.45 -10.25 2.11
C LEU A 147 9.06 -8.78 2.15
N LEU A 148 9.32 -8.10 3.27
CA LEU A 148 8.82 -6.76 3.56
C LEU A 148 9.31 -5.71 2.56
N ALA A 149 10.59 -5.77 2.15
CA ALA A 149 11.13 -4.84 1.16
C ALA A 149 10.50 -5.00 -0.23
N ASP A 150 10.13 -6.23 -0.61
CA ASP A 150 9.43 -6.52 -1.85
C ASP A 150 8.00 -5.97 -1.82
N LEU A 151 7.30 -6.15 -0.70
CA LEU A 151 5.97 -5.55 -0.47
C LEU A 151 6.02 -4.03 -0.50
N ASP A 152 7.03 -3.41 0.11
CA ASP A 152 7.22 -1.96 0.12
C ASP A 152 7.36 -1.42 -1.31
N ALA A 153 8.18 -2.07 -2.14
CA ALA A 153 8.41 -1.66 -3.52
C ALA A 153 7.11 -1.74 -4.35
N GLU A 154 6.36 -2.82 -4.18
CA GLU A 154 5.07 -3.06 -4.84
C GLU A 154 4.02 -2.03 -4.42
N ALA A 155 3.89 -1.77 -3.12
CA ALA A 155 2.97 -0.77 -2.59
C ALA A 155 3.30 0.64 -3.11
N VAL A 156 4.59 1.02 -3.13
CA VAL A 156 5.04 2.30 -3.69
C VAL A 156 4.69 2.42 -5.17
N ALA A 157 4.90 1.37 -5.95
CA ALA A 157 4.57 1.35 -7.37
C ALA A 157 3.07 1.52 -7.61
N LEU A 158 2.25 0.77 -6.86
CA LEU A 158 0.80 0.84 -6.93
C LEU A 158 0.27 2.23 -6.56
N LEU A 159 0.74 2.79 -5.43
CA LEU A 159 0.35 4.12 -4.97
C LEU A 159 0.76 5.24 -5.97
N ARG A 160 1.88 5.06 -6.68
CA ARG A 160 2.28 5.96 -7.77
C ARG A 160 1.36 5.82 -8.99
N ALA A 161 0.96 4.60 -9.34
CA ALA A 161 0.01 4.36 -10.42
C ALA A 161 -1.35 5.01 -10.13
N MET A 162 -1.85 4.85 -8.89
CA MET A 162 -3.05 5.54 -8.39
C MET A 162 -2.94 7.06 -8.52
N ALA A 163 -1.86 7.65 -8.00
CA ALA A 163 -1.67 9.09 -8.02
C ALA A 163 -1.57 9.67 -9.44
N ARG A 164 -1.13 8.86 -10.41
CA ARG A 164 -1.05 9.23 -11.84
C ARG A 164 -2.28 8.83 -12.63
N GLN A 165 -3.30 8.26 -11.98
CA GLN A 165 -4.52 7.77 -12.63
C GLN A 165 -4.23 6.74 -13.74
N ARG A 166 -3.12 6.01 -13.65
CA ARG A 166 -2.68 5.00 -14.64
C ARG A 166 -3.42 3.67 -14.46
N GLY A 167 -4.70 3.75 -14.16
CA GLY A 167 -5.57 2.59 -14.19
C GLY A 167 -6.04 2.30 -15.61
N PHE A 168 -6.57 1.10 -15.80
CA PHE A 168 -7.30 0.72 -17.00
C PHE A 168 -8.69 0.26 -16.58
N ASP A 169 -9.67 0.49 -17.46
CA ASP A 169 -11.04 0.04 -17.22
C ASP A 169 -11.25 -1.31 -17.92
N ASP A 170 -11.88 -2.25 -17.23
CA ASP A 170 -12.30 -3.55 -17.79
C ASP A 170 -13.64 -3.97 -17.15
N ALA A 171 -14.58 -4.45 -17.98
CA ALA A 171 -15.92 -4.88 -17.54
C ALA A 171 -16.70 -3.87 -16.66
N GLY A 172 -16.40 -2.57 -16.73
CA GLY A 172 -17.04 -1.51 -15.93
C GLY A 172 -16.33 -1.18 -14.61
N ASP A 173 -15.23 -1.86 -14.31
CA ASP A 173 -14.40 -1.64 -13.12
C ASP A 173 -13.04 -1.03 -13.51
N ARG A 174 -12.42 -0.32 -12.56
CA ARG A 174 -11.11 0.32 -12.76
C ARG A 174 -10.01 -0.41 -11.99
N TYR A 175 -8.97 -0.82 -12.71
CA TYR A 175 -7.86 -1.63 -12.20
C TYR A 175 -6.52 -0.89 -12.21
N LEU A 176 -5.52 -1.43 -11.52
CA LEU A 176 -4.15 -0.92 -11.49
C LEU A 176 -3.15 -2.05 -11.76
N PRO A 177 -2.07 -1.79 -12.52
CA PRO A 177 -1.05 -2.80 -12.77
C PRO A 177 -0.20 -3.06 -11.52
N ALA A 178 0.03 -4.33 -11.20
CA ALA A 178 1.07 -4.80 -10.28
C ALA A 178 2.47 -4.70 -10.95
N LEU A 179 3.58 -4.67 -10.20
CA LEU A 179 4.91 -4.73 -10.84
C LEU A 179 5.13 -6.08 -11.53
N GLN A 180 4.55 -7.15 -10.97
CA GLN A 180 4.52 -8.47 -11.58
C GLN A 180 3.08 -8.85 -11.96
N ALA A 181 2.86 -9.20 -13.22
CA ALA A 181 1.54 -9.55 -13.73
C ALA A 181 0.94 -10.76 -12.99
N GLY A 182 -0.36 -10.71 -12.68
CA GLY A 182 -1.11 -11.81 -12.07
C GLY A 182 -0.87 -12.09 -10.60
N VAL A 183 -0.22 -11.16 -9.90
CA VAL A 183 0.09 -11.29 -8.47
C VAL A 183 -1.10 -10.90 -7.58
N TRP A 184 -1.79 -9.79 -7.89
CA TRP A 184 -3.02 -9.40 -7.20
C TRP A 184 -4.01 -8.69 -8.12
N ALA A 185 -5.27 -8.76 -7.70
CA ALA A 185 -6.38 -7.93 -8.15
C ALA A 185 -6.87 -7.16 -6.92
N GLY A 186 -7.64 -6.11 -7.13
CA GLY A 186 -8.17 -5.35 -6.01
C GLY A 186 -9.19 -4.32 -6.47
N SER A 187 -10.00 -3.86 -5.52
CA SER A 187 -10.98 -2.81 -5.75
C SER A 187 -10.46 -1.46 -5.27
N LEU A 188 -10.95 -0.39 -5.88
CA LEU A 188 -10.84 0.95 -5.34
C LEU A 188 -12.00 1.16 -4.36
N ASP A 189 -11.69 1.18 -3.07
CA ASP A 189 -12.63 1.50 -2.01
C ASP A 189 -12.30 2.90 -1.43
N ALA A 190 -12.99 3.29 -0.37
CA ALA A 190 -12.70 4.50 0.38
C ALA A 190 -12.74 4.23 1.88
N THR A 191 -11.83 4.84 2.63
CA THR A 191 -11.75 4.75 4.09
C THR A 191 -12.03 6.10 4.72
N SER A 192 -12.58 6.13 5.93
CA SER A 192 -12.65 7.36 6.70
C SER A 192 -11.26 7.82 7.10
N LEU A 193 -11.08 9.13 7.21
CA LEU A 193 -9.89 9.70 7.82
C LEU A 193 -9.84 9.34 9.31
N GLU A 194 -8.68 8.96 9.80
CA GLU A 194 -8.51 8.66 11.22
C GLU A 194 -8.60 9.94 12.07
N PRO A 195 -9.42 9.94 13.13
CA PRO A 195 -9.68 11.14 13.92
C PRO A 195 -8.45 11.64 14.69
N ASP A 196 -7.53 10.74 15.02
CA ASP A 196 -6.31 11.03 15.80
C ASP A 196 -5.19 11.66 14.96
N TRP A 197 -5.38 11.79 13.64
CA TRP A 197 -4.40 12.43 12.76
C TRP A 197 -4.43 13.96 12.84
N GLY A 198 -5.44 14.55 13.48
CA GLY A 198 -5.58 16.00 13.61
C GLY A 198 -5.79 16.71 12.27
N LEU A 199 -6.25 15.98 11.25
CA LEU A 199 -6.54 16.50 9.93
C LEU A 199 -8.04 16.80 9.80
N SER A 200 -8.39 17.96 9.24
CA SER A 200 -9.76 18.29 8.89
C SER A 200 -9.95 18.10 7.38
N PRO A 201 -10.89 17.25 6.93
CA PRO A 201 -11.15 17.10 5.51
C PRO A 201 -11.74 18.39 4.96
N VAL A 202 -11.24 18.86 3.82
CA VAL A 202 -11.77 20.07 3.17
C VAL A 202 -13.22 19.86 2.70
N GLN A 203 -13.63 18.61 2.40
CA GLN A 203 -15.01 18.22 2.07
C GLN A 203 -15.25 16.72 2.33
N GLY A 204 -16.05 16.35 3.35
CA GLY A 204 -16.61 15.00 3.54
C GLY A 204 -15.64 13.82 3.36
N GLY A 205 -14.34 14.06 3.60
CA GLY A 205 -13.29 13.46 2.80
C GLY A 205 -13.00 12.03 3.20
N THR A 206 -13.28 11.11 2.28
CA THR A 206 -12.77 9.74 2.36
C THR A 206 -11.38 9.67 1.73
N VAL A 207 -10.56 8.76 2.26
CA VAL A 207 -9.24 8.44 1.73
C VAL A 207 -9.40 7.27 0.76
N PRO A 208 -9.13 7.46 -0.56
CA PRO A 208 -9.22 6.38 -1.52
C PRO A 208 -8.18 5.30 -1.18
N VAL A 209 -8.62 4.04 -1.22
CA VAL A 209 -7.77 2.88 -0.92
C VAL A 209 -7.88 1.87 -2.04
N PHE A 210 -6.75 1.31 -2.45
CA PHE A 210 -6.74 0.07 -3.22
C PHE A 210 -6.68 -1.11 -2.26
N SER A 211 -7.70 -1.95 -2.26
CA SER A 211 -7.77 -3.15 -1.41
C SER A 211 -7.35 -4.35 -2.24
N ALA A 212 -6.14 -4.87 -2.05
CA ALA A 212 -5.69 -6.08 -2.73
C ALA A 212 -6.50 -7.29 -2.23
N ARG A 213 -7.26 -7.91 -3.14
CA ARG A 213 -8.10 -9.09 -2.89
C ARG A 213 -7.77 -10.18 -3.90
N THR A 214 -7.41 -11.36 -3.42
CA THR A 214 -6.97 -12.46 -4.30
C THR A 214 -7.84 -13.70 -4.10
N PHE A 215 -9.01 -13.74 -4.75
CA PHE A 215 -9.91 -14.90 -4.70
C PHE A 215 -9.75 -15.87 -5.89
N LEU A 216 -8.86 -15.55 -6.83
CA LEU A 216 -8.79 -16.20 -8.15
C LEU A 216 -7.52 -17.06 -8.32
N ALA A 217 -7.60 -18.13 -9.12
CA ALA A 217 -6.47 -18.95 -9.55
C ALA A 217 -5.51 -18.17 -10.49
N ALA A 218 -4.28 -18.64 -10.70
CA ALA A 218 -3.24 -17.88 -11.41
C ALA A 218 -3.60 -17.57 -12.89
N ASP A 219 -4.28 -18.48 -13.56
CA ASP A 219 -4.83 -18.35 -14.92
C ASP A 219 -6.04 -17.39 -14.99
N GLN A 220 -6.73 -17.22 -13.87
CA GLN A 220 -7.85 -16.29 -13.68
C GLN A 220 -7.40 -14.88 -13.25
N MET A 221 -6.10 -14.69 -12.95
CA MET A 221 -5.52 -13.37 -12.61
C MET A 221 -4.79 -12.74 -13.81
N ARG A 222 -5.38 -12.81 -15.00
CA ARG A 222 -5.00 -11.88 -16.07
C ARG A 222 -5.44 -10.45 -15.66
N PRO A 223 -4.96 -9.37 -16.32
CA PRO A 223 -5.55 -8.04 -16.11
C PRO A 223 -7.07 -8.00 -16.38
N THR A 224 -7.61 -9.06 -16.95
CA THR A 224 -9.03 -9.33 -17.14
C THR A 224 -9.52 -10.41 -16.18
N VAL A 225 -10.76 -10.23 -15.72
CA VAL A 225 -11.59 -11.06 -14.82
C VAL A 225 -11.76 -10.46 -13.42
N TRP A 226 -12.75 -9.59 -13.28
CA TRP A 226 -13.74 -9.78 -12.20
C TRP A 226 -15.15 -9.96 -12.77
N LEU A 227 -15.83 -10.89 -12.11
CA LEU A 227 -17.20 -11.28 -12.31
C LEU A 227 -18.13 -10.23 -11.68
N LYS A 228 -19.11 -9.84 -12.49
CA LYS A 228 -20.33 -9.14 -12.13
C LYS A 228 -20.90 -9.66 -10.79
N TRP A 229 -20.73 -8.92 -9.70
CA TRP A 229 -21.61 -9.05 -8.53
C TRP A 229 -22.91 -8.28 -8.83
N SER A 230 -23.66 -8.76 -9.84
CA SER A 230 -25.02 -8.29 -10.05
C SER A 230 -25.90 -8.89 -8.96
N ARG A 231 -26.40 -7.99 -8.11
CA ARG A 231 -27.70 -8.04 -7.43
C ARG A 231 -28.53 -9.30 -7.75
N GLY A 232 -28.64 -10.18 -6.76
CA GLY A 232 -29.93 -10.78 -6.46
C GLY A 232 -30.79 -9.75 -5.73
#